data_AF-A0A0D7NIJ7-F1
#
_entry.id   AF-A0A0D7NIJ7-F1
#
_cell.length_a   1.000
_cell.length_b   1.000
_cell.length_c   1.000
_cell.angle_alpha   90.00
_cell.angle_beta   90.00
_cell.angle_gamma   90.00
#
_symmetry.space_group_name_H-M   'P 1'
#
loop_
_entity.id
_entity.type
_entity.pdbx_description
1 polymer ?
#
loop_
_entity_poly.entity_id
_entity_poly.type
_entity_poly.pdbx_seq_one_letter_code
_entity_poly.pdbx_strand_id
1 'polypeptide(L)'
;MVWCAALALVAVGPIDYPAQPSLIVLTVVGAGVLLFLVAYRAGGVLFERRFARQGQMHAPSSMMLNRIVIASSLIGIAGIGFIALDRTVLSGVSNGGYAEMLRCAPGLVDAVAIKRTPLLYLGYIMFSFGFVSVVVFLLRGEAIKGWAAALAQLSVVSPVGYALLYSGRMPILFVLVLIIVTILVRISEGRKPLPPGHHLLLKTIVAIGLFAIYSSSIWSSRQNFCAQVSPLIRELQAKQKERDAAQPQLEAAPKADEAPVRPSTEAGSSTTQPKSAEVMTATDFSKRMAEATAAPAPSPEVSSADAVLAIRLEAWNVKPRGYVTSALESSHLSARAAMIGLSTYFYLTHGVRTIDIAWHARDKFSRQWGVYEVGVLSPILRVFAPENQHVATMEAEQRSAGTYGFFPTVWLAAFIDFGIAGAVIYILVWGCVAGWSAAGARRSSLMTPQLLLVFVLASILLSPVQGPLGVANSALVLGSMLVVGLAVDVWTGTAKQGDQEKDQ
;
A
#
# COMPACT_ATOMS: atom_id res chain seq x y z
N MET A 1 21.84 -4.44 4.31
CA MET A 1 21.32 -5.59 5.10
C MET A 1 19.96 -6.07 4.62
N VAL A 2 18.89 -5.27 4.68
CA VAL A 2 17.53 -5.70 4.26
C VAL A 2 17.50 -6.28 2.84
N TRP A 3 18.05 -5.56 1.85
CA TRP A 3 18.15 -6.05 0.48
C TRP A 3 18.99 -7.31 0.33
N CYS A 4 20.12 -7.41 1.05
CA CYS A 4 20.93 -8.63 1.09
C CYS A 4 20.13 -9.82 1.63
N ALA A 5 19.33 -9.61 2.69
CA ALA A 5 18.46 -10.64 3.25
C ALA A 5 17.34 -11.02 2.26
N ALA A 6 16.73 -10.06 1.56
CA ALA A 6 15.72 -10.33 0.54
C ALA A 6 16.30 -11.14 -0.64
N LEU A 7 17.50 -10.78 -1.12
CA LEU A 7 18.21 -11.52 -2.17
C LEU A 7 18.60 -12.93 -1.70
N ALA A 8 19.12 -13.07 -0.47
CA ALA A 8 19.45 -14.37 0.10
C ALA A 8 18.21 -15.24 0.29
N LEU A 9 17.09 -14.65 0.73
CA LEU A 9 15.80 -15.32 0.80
C LEU A 9 15.43 -15.83 -0.58
N VAL A 10 15.44 -15.00 -1.63
CA VAL A 10 15.12 -15.42 -3.02
C VAL A 10 16.04 -16.54 -3.53
N ALA A 11 17.34 -16.46 -3.20
CA ALA A 11 18.33 -17.42 -3.64
C ALA A 11 18.18 -18.82 -2.99
N VAL A 12 17.82 -18.88 -1.71
CA VAL A 12 17.77 -20.13 -0.93
C VAL A 12 16.35 -20.60 -0.65
N GLY A 13 15.36 -19.71 -0.78
CA GLY A 13 14.00 -19.96 -0.35
C GLY A 13 13.20 -20.88 -1.27
N PRO A 14 11.98 -21.26 -0.85
CA PRO A 14 11.25 -22.41 -1.35
C PRO A 14 10.64 -22.25 -2.75
N ILE A 15 10.83 -21.10 -3.39
CA ILE A 15 10.37 -20.81 -4.74
C ILE A 15 11.56 -20.70 -5.68
N ASP A 16 11.47 -21.39 -6.79
CA ASP A 16 12.31 -21.24 -7.95
C ASP A 16 11.69 -20.20 -8.89
N TYR A 17 12.36 -19.06 -9.01
CA TYR A 17 11.97 -17.99 -9.92
C TYR A 17 12.61 -18.25 -11.28
N PRO A 18 11.86 -18.12 -12.39
CA PRO A 18 12.35 -18.48 -13.73
C PRO A 18 13.57 -17.67 -14.18
N ALA A 19 13.78 -16.49 -13.58
CA ALA A 19 14.99 -15.69 -13.75
C ALA A 19 15.48 -15.22 -12.37
N GLN A 20 16.77 -15.39 -12.12
CA GLN A 20 17.46 -14.68 -11.05
C GLN A 20 17.64 -13.21 -11.46
N PRO A 21 17.74 -12.27 -10.50
CA PRO A 21 18.01 -10.87 -10.82
C PRO A 21 19.27 -10.75 -11.68
N SER A 22 19.17 -10.09 -12.83
CA SER A 22 20.33 -9.85 -13.70
C SER A 22 21.41 -9.04 -12.98
N LEU A 23 22.66 -9.21 -13.42
CA LEU A 23 23.80 -8.45 -12.87
C LEU A 23 23.56 -6.93 -12.98
N ILE A 24 22.86 -6.50 -14.03
CA ILE A 24 22.50 -5.09 -14.23
C ILE A 24 21.57 -4.62 -13.10
N VAL A 25 20.51 -5.36 -12.81
CA VAL A 25 19.58 -5.03 -11.72
C VAL A 25 20.30 -4.99 -10.37
N LEU A 26 21.17 -5.97 -10.11
CA LEU A 26 21.99 -5.98 -8.89
C LEU A 26 22.90 -4.75 -8.80
N THR A 27 23.49 -4.33 -9.92
CA THR A 27 24.33 -3.13 -10.00
C THR A 27 23.52 -1.86 -9.75
N VAL A 28 22.33 -1.75 -10.34
CA VAL A 28 21.40 -0.62 -10.15
C VAL A 28 20.98 -0.52 -8.68
N VAL A 29 20.57 -1.64 -8.06
CA VAL A 29 20.22 -1.68 -6.64
C VAL A 29 21.43 -1.31 -5.76
N GLY A 30 22.61 -1.85 -6.07
CA GLY A 30 23.86 -1.54 -5.37
C GLY A 30 24.20 -0.05 -5.44
N ALA A 31 24.15 0.55 -6.63
CA ALA A 31 24.36 1.98 -6.84
C ALA A 31 23.33 2.83 -6.10
N GLY A 32 22.05 2.44 -6.14
CA GLY A 32 20.98 3.11 -5.39
C GLY A 32 21.21 3.09 -3.88
N VAL A 33 21.66 1.96 -3.33
CA VAL A 33 22.02 1.87 -1.90
C VAL A 33 23.20 2.78 -1.56
N LEU A 34 24.24 2.82 -2.41
CA LEU A 34 25.38 3.72 -2.20
C LEU A 34 24.96 5.19 -2.23
N LEU A 35 24.16 5.60 -3.20
CA LEU A 35 23.60 6.96 -3.30
C LEU A 35 22.77 7.31 -2.06
N PHE A 36 21.92 6.40 -1.60
CA PHE A 36 21.14 6.56 -0.38
C PHE A 36 22.04 6.81 0.83
N LEU A 37 23.14 6.04 0.98
CA LEU A 37 24.07 6.18 2.10
C LEU A 37 24.84 7.51 2.07
N VAL A 38 25.26 7.97 0.89
CA VAL A 38 25.90 9.29 0.73
C VAL A 38 24.92 10.40 1.13
N ALA A 39 23.69 10.35 0.63
CA ALA A 39 22.66 11.31 0.99
C ALA A 39 22.27 11.25 2.48
N TYR A 40 22.25 10.06 3.07
CA TYR A 40 22.07 9.87 4.52
C TYR A 40 23.13 10.62 5.33
N ARG A 41 24.40 10.54 4.94
CA ARG A 41 25.45 11.33 5.60
C ARG A 41 25.22 12.83 5.43
N ALA A 42 24.87 13.27 4.21
CA ALA A 42 24.59 14.68 3.93
C ALA A 42 23.41 15.23 4.77
N GLY A 43 22.33 14.48 4.88
CA GLY A 43 21.16 14.85 5.68
C GLY A 43 21.47 14.97 7.17
N GLY A 44 22.31 14.08 7.70
CA GLY A 44 22.80 14.19 9.07
C GLY A 44 23.60 15.47 9.30
N VAL A 45 24.55 15.77 8.41
CA VAL A 45 25.35 17.01 8.47
C VAL A 45 24.45 18.26 8.36
N LEU A 46 23.42 18.22 7.51
CA LEU A 46 22.47 19.32 7.36
C LEU A 46 21.69 19.58 8.65
N PHE A 47 21.22 18.53 9.33
CA PHE A 47 20.57 18.65 10.64
C PHE A 47 21.53 19.28 11.65
N GLU A 48 22.75 18.77 11.75
CA GLU A 48 23.73 19.24 12.73
C GLU A 48 24.10 20.72 12.53
N ARG A 49 24.32 21.14 11.29
CA ARG A 49 24.68 22.55 11.01
C ARG A 49 23.53 23.52 11.33
N ARG A 50 22.29 23.13 11.05
CA ARG A 50 21.13 24.04 11.17
C ARG A 50 20.49 24.01 12.56
N PHE A 51 20.34 22.83 13.15
CA PHE A 51 19.54 22.63 14.35
C PHE A 51 20.38 22.34 15.60
N ALA A 52 21.56 21.72 15.50
CA ALA A 52 22.36 21.46 16.71
C ALA A 52 22.91 22.74 17.36
N ARG A 53 22.88 23.88 16.64
CA ARG A 53 23.23 25.20 17.18
C ARG A 53 22.07 25.88 17.92
N GLN A 54 20.83 25.42 17.72
CA GLN A 54 19.70 25.90 18.50
C GLN A 54 19.72 25.16 19.85
N GLY A 55 19.77 25.90 20.95
CA GLY A 55 19.95 25.34 22.30
C GLY A 55 18.93 24.24 22.65
N GLN A 56 19.22 23.47 23.72
CA GLN A 56 18.43 22.30 24.14
C GLN A 56 16.92 22.53 24.01
N MET A 57 16.32 21.91 22.99
CA MET A 57 14.88 21.91 22.82
C MET A 57 14.27 21.11 23.95
N HIS A 58 13.22 21.65 24.56
CA HIS A 58 12.59 21.02 25.71
C HIS A 58 11.74 19.84 25.27
N ALA A 59 11.49 18.90 26.19
CA ALA A 59 10.58 17.81 25.92
C ALA A 59 9.13 18.32 25.85
N PRO A 60 8.29 17.80 24.94
CA PRO A 60 6.88 18.15 24.87
C PRO A 60 6.16 17.83 26.19
N SER A 61 5.26 18.71 26.63
CA SER A 61 4.51 18.51 27.88
C SER A 61 3.55 17.31 27.78
N SER A 62 3.34 16.61 28.90
CA SER A 62 2.45 15.43 28.95
C SER A 62 1.00 15.78 28.59
N MET A 63 0.51 16.96 29.02
CA MET A 63 -0.81 17.45 28.69
C MET A 63 -0.99 17.64 27.17
N MET A 64 0.01 18.24 26.51
CA MET A 64 -0.02 18.44 25.06
C MET A 64 0.02 17.10 24.31
N LEU A 65 0.91 16.18 24.70
CA LEU A 65 0.99 14.84 24.11
C LEU A 65 -0.35 14.10 24.24
N ASN A 66 -0.98 14.12 25.41
CA ASN A 66 -2.29 13.51 25.63
C ASN A 66 -3.35 14.08 24.68
N ARG A 67 -3.42 15.41 24.52
CA ARG A 67 -4.38 16.07 23.61
C ARG A 67 -4.18 15.65 22.16
N ILE A 68 -2.94 15.65 21.70
CA ILE A 68 -2.58 15.31 20.30
C ILE A 68 -2.89 13.84 20.01
N VAL A 69 -2.58 12.94 20.95
CA VAL A 69 -2.89 11.52 20.83
C VAL A 69 -4.39 11.27 20.83
N ILE A 70 -5.16 11.94 21.69
CA ILE A 70 -6.63 11.86 21.67
C ILE A 70 -7.16 12.33 20.31
N ALA A 71 -6.76 13.52 19.86
CA ALA A 71 -7.23 14.11 18.60
C ALA A 71 -6.91 13.20 17.40
N SER A 72 -5.66 12.76 17.25
CA SER A 72 -5.24 11.86 16.17
C SER A 72 -5.94 10.49 16.23
N SER A 73 -6.17 9.93 17.42
CA SER A 73 -6.94 8.68 17.58
C SER A 73 -8.38 8.84 17.12
N LEU A 74 -9.05 9.91 17.55
CA LEU A 74 -10.44 10.20 17.17
C LEU A 74 -10.58 10.46 15.67
N ILE A 75 -9.66 11.23 15.07
CA ILE A 75 -9.61 11.45 13.62
C ILE A 75 -9.42 10.12 12.89
N GLY A 76 -8.49 9.28 13.33
CA GLY A 76 -8.23 7.96 12.74
C GLY A 76 -9.44 7.02 12.80
N ILE A 77 -10.16 7.01 13.93
CA ILE A 77 -11.36 6.20 14.15
C ILE A 77 -12.54 6.73 13.31
N ALA A 78 -12.75 8.04 13.31
CA ALA A 78 -13.77 8.67 12.46
C ALA A 78 -13.50 8.42 10.97
N GLY A 79 -12.24 8.50 10.54
CA GLY A 79 -11.83 8.22 9.18
C GLY A 79 -12.18 6.81 8.72
N ILE A 80 -11.88 5.78 9.53
CA ILE A 80 -12.29 4.41 9.18
C ILE A 80 -13.81 4.22 9.24
N GLY A 81 -14.49 4.92 10.16
CA GLY A 81 -15.96 4.94 10.22
C GLY A 81 -16.59 5.50 8.94
N PHE A 82 -16.03 6.58 8.39
CA PHE A 82 -16.47 7.17 7.12
C PHE A 82 -16.25 6.23 5.93
N ILE A 83 -15.08 5.56 5.86
CA ILE A 83 -14.83 4.55 4.83
C ILE A 83 -15.82 3.38 4.97
N ALA A 84 -16.07 2.91 6.20
CA ALA A 84 -17.01 1.83 6.44
C ALA A 84 -18.42 2.21 6.02
N LEU A 85 -18.92 3.37 6.47
CA LEU A 85 -20.25 3.88 6.15
C LEU A 85 -20.44 4.06 4.65
N ASP A 86 -19.45 4.66 3.97
CA ASP A 86 -19.50 4.84 2.53
C ASP A 86 -19.59 3.50 1.80
N ARG A 87 -18.74 2.53 2.17
CA ARG A 87 -18.72 1.23 1.48
C ARG A 87 -19.98 0.41 1.74
N THR A 88 -20.44 0.34 2.98
CA THR A 88 -21.55 -0.55 3.37
C THR A 88 -22.91 0.05 3.12
N VAL A 89 -23.07 1.37 3.23
CA VAL A 89 -24.38 2.03 3.13
C VAL A 89 -24.54 2.82 1.85
N LEU A 90 -23.55 3.65 1.46
CA LEU A 90 -23.71 4.58 0.35
C LEU A 90 -23.38 3.98 -1.02
N SER A 91 -22.34 3.16 -1.08
CA SER A 91 -21.85 2.54 -2.32
C SER A 91 -22.57 1.24 -2.67
N GLY A 92 -23.24 0.60 -1.70
CA GLY A 92 -23.94 -0.68 -1.90
C GLY A 92 -23.02 -1.86 -2.26
N VAL A 93 -21.72 -1.75 -2.00
CA VAL A 93 -20.72 -2.77 -2.38
C VAL A 93 -20.55 -3.77 -1.25
N SER A 94 -20.82 -5.05 -1.51
CA SER A 94 -20.51 -6.10 -0.53
C SER A 94 -18.97 -6.20 -0.37
N ASN A 95 -18.49 -6.05 0.87
CA ASN A 95 -17.05 -5.88 1.15
C ASN A 95 -16.17 -7.06 0.66
N GLY A 96 -16.69 -8.28 0.72
CA GLY A 96 -15.95 -9.49 0.32
C GLY A 96 -15.82 -9.62 -1.20
N GLY A 97 -16.96 -9.75 -1.89
CA GLY A 97 -16.97 -10.16 -3.31
C GLY A 97 -16.29 -9.17 -4.24
N TYR A 98 -16.44 -7.86 -4.02
CA TYR A 98 -15.77 -6.88 -4.89
C TYR A 98 -14.25 -6.90 -4.72
N ALA A 99 -13.76 -6.92 -3.48
CA ALA A 99 -12.32 -6.91 -3.20
C ALA A 99 -11.62 -8.18 -3.67
N GLU A 100 -12.34 -9.31 -3.70
CA GLU A 100 -11.85 -10.56 -4.28
C GLU A 100 -11.90 -10.53 -5.82
N MET A 101 -12.96 -9.99 -6.41
CA MET A 101 -13.07 -9.81 -7.86
C MET A 101 -11.98 -8.91 -8.44
N LEU A 102 -11.65 -7.80 -7.79
CA LEU A 102 -10.53 -6.92 -8.17
C LEU A 102 -9.22 -7.70 -8.39
N ARG A 103 -9.04 -8.85 -7.74
CA ARG A 103 -7.84 -9.68 -7.86
C ARG A 103 -7.97 -10.83 -8.84
N CYS A 104 -9.15 -11.45 -8.93
CA CYS A 104 -9.36 -12.56 -9.85
C CYS A 104 -9.53 -12.09 -11.30
N ALA A 105 -10.11 -10.90 -11.50
CA ALA A 105 -10.33 -10.33 -12.82
C ALA A 105 -10.18 -8.80 -12.79
N PRO A 106 -8.95 -8.30 -12.65
CA PRO A 106 -8.70 -6.87 -12.58
C PRO A 106 -9.13 -6.11 -13.86
N GLY A 107 -9.27 -6.79 -15.00
CA GLY A 107 -9.81 -6.20 -16.23
C GLY A 107 -11.32 -5.93 -16.22
N LEU A 108 -12.08 -6.55 -15.30
CA LEU A 108 -13.53 -6.33 -15.14
C LEU A 108 -13.86 -5.16 -14.20
N VAL A 109 -12.84 -4.57 -13.59
CA VAL A 109 -13.01 -3.52 -12.57
C VAL A 109 -13.59 -2.26 -13.16
N ASP A 110 -13.17 -1.90 -14.36
CA ASP A 110 -13.67 -0.72 -15.06
C ASP A 110 -15.09 -0.94 -15.62
N ALA A 111 -15.54 -2.20 -15.72
CA ALA A 111 -16.90 -2.53 -16.10
C ALA A 111 -17.92 -2.33 -14.96
N VAL A 112 -17.45 -2.19 -13.71
CA VAL A 112 -18.32 -1.98 -12.54
C VAL A 112 -18.21 -0.53 -12.07
N ALA A 113 -19.21 0.29 -12.43
CA ALA A 113 -19.32 1.66 -11.97
C ALA A 113 -19.61 1.70 -10.46
N ILE A 114 -18.57 1.90 -9.63
CA ILE A 114 -18.74 2.18 -8.20
C ILE A 114 -18.96 3.68 -8.02
N LYS A 115 -20.13 4.04 -7.48
CA LYS A 115 -20.37 5.39 -6.96
C LYS A 115 -19.45 5.61 -5.76
N ARG A 116 -18.46 6.49 -5.91
CA ARG A 116 -17.59 6.92 -4.82
C ARG A 116 -18.11 8.26 -4.31
N THR A 117 -18.34 8.38 -3.00
CA THR A 117 -18.78 9.65 -2.42
C THR A 117 -17.59 10.45 -1.86
N PRO A 118 -17.70 11.79 -1.72
CA PRO A 118 -16.69 12.59 -1.03
C PRO A 118 -16.35 12.09 0.38
N LEU A 119 -17.29 11.41 1.06
CA LEU A 119 -17.10 10.85 2.39
C LEU A 119 -15.98 9.79 2.42
N LEU A 120 -15.87 8.99 1.35
CA LEU A 120 -14.80 8.00 1.20
C LEU A 120 -13.42 8.66 1.19
N TYR A 121 -13.27 9.75 0.43
CA TYR A 121 -12.02 10.49 0.28
C TYR A 121 -11.63 11.21 1.57
N LEU A 122 -12.61 11.80 2.26
CA LEU A 122 -12.40 12.34 3.60
C LEU A 122 -11.93 11.24 4.57
N GLY A 123 -12.56 10.07 4.50
CA GLY A 123 -12.15 8.90 5.25
C GLY A 123 -10.70 8.47 4.97
N TYR A 124 -10.27 8.48 3.71
CA TYR A 124 -8.88 8.19 3.32
C TYR A 124 -7.87 9.18 3.91
N ILE A 125 -8.20 10.47 3.98
CA ILE A 125 -7.29 11.47 4.58
C ILE A 125 -7.19 11.29 6.10
N MET A 126 -8.29 10.88 6.74
CA MET A 126 -8.40 10.81 8.19
C MET A 126 -7.87 9.50 8.79
N PHE A 127 -8.08 8.34 8.14
CA PHE A 127 -7.75 7.04 8.75
C PHE A 127 -6.25 6.89 9.07
N SER A 128 -5.37 7.53 8.29
CA SER A 128 -3.92 7.47 8.47
C SER A 128 -3.46 8.00 9.84
N PHE A 129 -4.23 8.89 10.47
CA PHE A 129 -3.94 9.37 11.83
C PHE A 129 -3.99 8.28 12.90
N GLY A 130 -4.69 7.17 12.65
CA GLY A 130 -4.66 6.00 13.54
C GLY A 130 -3.27 5.37 13.64
N PHE A 131 -2.55 5.27 12.52
CA PHE A 131 -1.16 4.79 12.53
C PHE A 131 -0.26 5.71 13.36
N VAL A 132 -0.42 7.02 13.18
CA VAL A 132 0.40 8.03 13.85
C VAL A 132 0.17 8.02 15.35
N SER A 133 -1.10 7.91 15.79
CA SER A 133 -1.43 7.83 17.22
C SER A 133 -0.75 6.64 17.90
N VAL A 134 -0.78 5.46 17.27
CA VAL A 134 -0.07 4.27 17.78
C VAL A 134 1.42 4.54 17.90
N VAL A 135 2.06 5.12 16.88
CA VAL A 135 3.49 5.40 16.89
C VAL A 135 3.87 6.45 17.94
N VAL A 136 3.10 7.54 18.07
CA VAL A 136 3.33 8.57 19.09
C VAL A 136 3.19 7.99 20.50
N PHE A 137 2.17 7.17 20.74
CA PHE A 137 1.99 6.47 22.01
C PHE A 137 3.15 5.52 22.30
N LEU A 138 3.59 4.74 21.32
CA LEU A 138 4.74 3.87 21.53
C LEU A 138 6.00 4.67 21.79
N LEU A 139 6.26 5.76 21.06
CA LEU A 139 7.41 6.63 21.27
C LEU A 139 7.37 7.36 22.61
N ARG A 140 6.22 7.79 23.15
CA ARG A 140 6.14 8.64 24.36
C ARG A 140 5.21 8.10 25.45
N GLY A 141 4.97 6.79 25.48
CA GLY A 141 3.99 6.16 26.36
C GLY A 141 4.26 6.32 27.86
N GLU A 142 5.47 6.71 28.27
CA GLU A 142 5.77 7.11 29.65
C GLU A 142 5.03 8.39 30.08
N ALA A 143 4.86 9.33 29.14
CA ALA A 143 4.22 10.62 29.36
C ALA A 143 2.71 10.58 29.07
N ILE A 144 2.26 9.60 28.28
CA ILE A 144 0.86 9.47 27.85
C ILE A 144 0.15 8.46 28.74
N LYS A 145 -0.88 8.90 29.48
CA LYS A 145 -1.56 8.07 30.50
C LYS A 145 -3.08 8.11 30.35
N GLY A 146 -3.76 7.17 31.02
CA GLY A 146 -5.22 7.13 31.10
C GLY A 146 -5.90 6.94 29.74
N TRP A 147 -6.94 7.74 29.49
CA TRP A 147 -7.76 7.66 28.27
C TRP A 147 -6.98 7.90 26.98
N ALA A 148 -5.96 8.77 26.99
CA ALA A 148 -5.14 9.00 25.80
C ALA A 148 -4.38 7.73 25.38
N ALA A 149 -3.81 7.01 26.34
CA ALA A 149 -3.13 5.74 26.09
C ALA A 149 -4.10 4.63 25.61
N ALA A 150 -5.31 4.60 26.17
CA ALA A 150 -6.35 3.65 25.75
C ALA A 150 -6.83 3.92 24.32
N LEU A 151 -7.11 5.19 23.98
CA LEU A 151 -7.51 5.61 22.64
C LEU A 151 -6.42 5.37 21.60
N ALA A 152 -5.15 5.60 21.94
CA ALA A 152 -4.04 5.27 21.04
C ALA A 152 -3.99 3.79 20.69
N GLN A 153 -4.20 2.90 21.67
CA GLN A 153 -4.25 1.47 21.43
C GLN A 153 -5.49 1.07 20.62
N LEU A 154 -6.65 1.67 20.92
CA LEU A 154 -7.88 1.45 20.15
C LEU A 154 -7.74 1.94 18.70
N SER A 155 -6.92 2.95 18.44
CA SER A 155 -6.73 3.49 17.08
C SER A 155 -6.13 2.49 16.09
N VAL A 156 -5.60 1.34 16.54
CA VAL A 156 -5.26 0.17 15.71
C VAL A 156 -6.48 -0.36 14.92
N VAL A 157 -7.70 -0.11 15.39
CA VAL A 157 -8.93 -0.40 14.64
C VAL A 157 -8.93 0.30 13.28
N SER A 158 -8.26 1.45 13.13
CA SER A 158 -8.19 2.16 11.85
C SER A 158 -7.41 1.37 10.77
N PRO A 159 -6.12 1.02 10.94
CA PRO A 159 -5.40 0.17 9.98
C PRO A 159 -6.03 -1.22 9.81
N VAL A 160 -6.50 -1.84 10.90
CA VAL A 160 -7.13 -3.17 10.84
C VAL A 160 -8.46 -3.13 10.10
N GLY A 161 -9.32 -2.16 10.42
CA GLY A 161 -10.59 -1.95 9.74
C GLY A 161 -10.36 -1.66 8.25
N TYR A 162 -9.35 -0.85 7.91
CA TYR A 162 -9.01 -0.59 6.51
C TYR A 162 -8.58 -1.88 5.79
N ALA A 163 -7.77 -2.72 6.42
CA ALA A 163 -7.42 -4.03 5.86
C ALA A 163 -8.67 -4.91 5.66
N LEU A 164 -9.57 -4.98 6.64
CA LEU A 164 -10.79 -5.79 6.57
C LEU A 164 -11.75 -5.32 5.47
N LEU A 165 -12.00 -4.01 5.36
CA LEU A 165 -12.92 -3.43 4.36
C LEU A 165 -12.46 -3.66 2.91
N TYR A 166 -11.16 -3.82 2.70
CA TYR A 166 -10.55 -4.03 1.38
C TYR A 166 -9.99 -5.45 1.19
N SER A 167 -10.28 -6.37 2.12
CA SER A 167 -9.69 -7.72 2.18
C SER A 167 -8.15 -7.69 2.01
N GLY A 168 -7.50 -6.62 2.43
CA GLY A 168 -6.07 -6.36 2.29
C GLY A 168 -5.27 -6.91 3.47
N ARG A 169 -3.96 -7.05 3.32
CA ARG A 169 -3.06 -7.43 4.43
C ARG A 169 -1.97 -6.40 4.74
N MET A 170 -1.64 -5.55 3.76
CA MET A 170 -0.59 -4.54 3.91
C MET A 170 -0.83 -3.56 5.06
N PRO A 171 -2.05 -3.08 5.35
CA PRO A 171 -2.22 -2.13 6.45
C PRO A 171 -1.88 -2.73 7.82
N ILE A 172 -2.24 -4.00 8.05
CA ILE A 172 -1.90 -4.72 9.28
C ILE A 172 -0.39 -5.00 9.33
N LEU A 173 0.20 -5.47 8.23
CA LEU A 173 1.64 -5.67 8.15
C LEU A 173 2.40 -4.36 8.42
N PHE A 174 1.92 -3.25 7.86
CA PHE A 174 2.56 -1.95 8.00
C PHE A 174 2.51 -1.45 9.44
N VAL A 175 1.38 -1.56 10.15
CA VAL A 175 1.33 -1.18 11.57
C VAL A 175 2.22 -2.09 12.42
N LEU A 176 2.32 -3.40 12.14
CA LEU A 176 3.25 -4.30 12.83
C LEU A 176 4.72 -3.89 12.61
N VAL A 177 5.08 -3.53 11.38
CA VAL A 177 6.43 -3.03 11.06
C VAL A 177 6.70 -1.70 11.77
N LEU A 178 5.74 -0.78 11.80
CA LEU A 178 5.87 0.48 12.55
C LEU A 178 6.07 0.24 14.05
N ILE A 179 5.38 -0.74 14.64
CA ILE A 179 5.57 -1.14 16.04
C ILE A 179 7.01 -1.63 16.26
N ILE A 180 7.49 -2.57 15.43
CA ILE A 180 8.85 -3.13 15.52
C ILE A 180 9.89 -2.01 15.39
N VAL A 181 9.74 -1.14 14.41
CA VAL A 181 10.67 -0.03 14.18
C VAL A 181 10.63 0.98 15.32
N THR A 182 9.45 1.27 15.87
CA THR A 182 9.35 2.16 17.03
C THR A 182 10.09 1.58 18.24
N ILE A 183 10.00 0.27 18.45
CA ILE A 183 10.79 -0.43 19.48
C ILE A 183 12.29 -0.25 19.22
N LEU A 184 12.76 -0.42 17.98
CA LEU A 184 14.16 -0.23 17.61
C LEU A 184 14.64 1.20 17.86
N VAL A 185 13.83 2.20 17.48
CA VAL A 185 14.13 3.63 17.73
C VAL A 185 14.26 3.88 19.23
N ARG A 186 13.32 3.36 20.04
CA ARG A 186 13.38 3.49 21.51
C ARG A 186 14.63 2.86 22.12
N ILE A 187 14.98 1.65 21.70
CA ILE A 187 16.20 0.97 22.15
C ILE A 187 17.44 1.79 21.78
N SER A 188 17.48 2.36 20.57
CA SER A 188 18.60 3.19 20.13
C SER A 188 18.76 4.50 20.93
N GLU A 189 17.70 4.95 21.58
CA GLU A 189 17.68 6.09 22.50
C GLU A 189 17.90 5.68 23.97
N GLY A 190 18.24 4.42 24.24
CA GLY A 190 18.46 3.91 25.60
C GLY A 190 17.19 3.72 26.42
N ARG A 191 16.02 3.70 25.78
CA ARG A 191 14.71 3.54 26.44
C ARG A 191 14.26 2.09 26.43
N LYS A 192 13.34 1.75 27.34
CA LYS A 192 12.70 0.41 27.37
C LYS A 192 12.00 0.14 26.02
N PRO A 193 12.05 -1.10 25.49
CA PRO A 193 11.45 -1.46 24.21
C PRO A 193 9.99 -1.02 24.06
N LEU A 194 9.19 -1.20 25.12
CA LEU A 194 7.78 -0.83 25.17
C LEU A 194 7.49 0.00 26.44
N PRO A 195 6.53 0.94 26.38
CA PRO A 195 6.04 1.63 27.56
C PRO A 195 5.50 0.66 28.63
N PRO A 196 5.77 0.90 29.92
CA PRO A 196 5.27 0.05 31.01
C PRO A 196 3.73 0.17 31.19
N GLY A 197 3.10 -0.83 31.81
CA GLY A 197 1.72 -0.73 32.34
C GLY A 197 0.56 -1.10 31.40
N HIS A 198 0.81 -1.55 30.17
CA HIS A 198 -0.25 -1.78 29.17
C HIS A 198 -0.29 -3.18 28.53
N HIS A 199 0.51 -4.13 29.03
CA HIS A 199 0.65 -5.48 28.46
C HIS A 199 0.93 -5.48 26.93
N LEU A 200 1.67 -4.48 26.44
CA LEU A 200 1.87 -4.27 25.00
C LEU A 200 2.61 -5.43 24.33
N LEU A 201 3.51 -6.11 25.05
CA LEU A 201 4.21 -7.28 24.53
C LEU A 201 3.23 -8.41 24.21
N LEU A 202 2.36 -8.76 25.16
CA LEU A 202 1.32 -9.77 24.97
C LEU A 202 0.39 -9.39 23.82
N LYS A 203 -0.08 -8.14 23.77
CA LYS A 203 -0.92 -7.63 22.67
C LYS A 203 -0.24 -7.72 21.32
N THR A 204 1.06 -7.45 21.24
CA THR A 204 1.84 -7.55 20.00
C THR A 204 1.95 -9.00 19.54
N ILE A 205 2.23 -9.93 20.46
CA ILE A 205 2.28 -11.38 20.15
C ILE A 205 0.92 -11.86 19.63
N VAL A 206 -0.17 -11.50 20.32
CA VAL A 206 -1.54 -11.83 19.91
C VAL A 206 -1.85 -11.22 18.54
N ALA A 207 -1.48 -9.96 18.29
CA ALA A 207 -1.70 -9.30 17.01
C ALA A 207 -0.94 -9.98 15.85
N ILE A 208 0.30 -10.43 16.08
CA ILE A 208 1.07 -11.20 15.09
C ILE A 208 0.40 -12.55 14.80
N GLY A 209 -0.05 -13.27 15.83
CA GLY A 209 -0.78 -14.53 15.67
C GLY A 209 -2.08 -14.36 14.90
N LEU A 210 -2.89 -13.36 15.26
CA LEU A 210 -4.13 -13.01 14.56
C LEU A 210 -3.87 -12.58 13.10
N PHE A 211 -2.79 -11.84 12.84
CA PHE A 211 -2.39 -11.47 11.49
C PHE A 211 -2.04 -12.70 10.64
N ALA A 212 -1.32 -13.68 11.19
CA ALA A 212 -1.01 -14.92 10.49
C ALA A 212 -2.29 -15.71 10.12
N ILE A 213 -3.21 -15.85 11.08
CA ILE A 213 -4.52 -16.50 10.86
C ILE A 213 -5.34 -15.74 9.80
N TYR A 214 -5.44 -14.42 9.94
CA TYR A 214 -6.17 -13.56 9.01
C TYR A 214 -5.58 -13.63 7.60
N SER A 215 -4.25 -13.53 7.46
CA SER A 215 -3.59 -13.63 6.15
C SER A 215 -3.80 -14.99 5.50
N SER A 216 -3.83 -16.07 6.29
CA SER A 216 -4.16 -17.41 5.80
C SER A 216 -5.62 -17.54 5.36
N SER A 217 -6.56 -16.98 6.13
CA SER A 217 -8.00 -17.00 5.84
C SER A 217 -8.33 -16.20 4.58
N ILE A 218 -8.02 -14.90 4.61
CA ILE A 218 -7.32 -14.16 3.56
C ILE A 218 -7.22 -14.82 2.18
N TRP A 219 -6.13 -15.57 2.12
CA TRP A 219 -5.64 -16.29 0.98
C TRP A 219 -6.58 -17.39 0.52
N SER A 220 -7.03 -18.23 1.46
CA SER A 220 -7.91 -19.36 1.17
C SER A 220 -9.24 -18.90 0.57
N SER A 221 -9.82 -17.85 1.14
CA SER A 221 -11.07 -17.24 0.65
C SER A 221 -10.93 -16.81 -0.80
N ARG A 222 -9.84 -16.09 -1.11
CA ARG A 222 -9.55 -15.62 -2.48
C ARG A 222 -9.38 -16.74 -3.49
N GLN A 223 -8.67 -17.81 -3.13
CA GLN A 223 -8.46 -18.91 -4.06
C GLN A 223 -9.77 -19.61 -4.38
N ASN A 224 -10.57 -19.90 -3.35
CA ASN A 224 -11.88 -20.50 -3.51
C ASN A 224 -12.81 -19.61 -4.34
N PHE A 225 -12.82 -18.31 -4.05
CA PHE A 225 -13.60 -17.34 -4.79
C PHE A 225 -13.16 -17.26 -6.26
N CYS A 226 -11.86 -17.14 -6.55
CA CYS A 226 -11.39 -17.10 -7.94
C CYS A 226 -11.76 -18.39 -8.69
N ALA A 227 -11.68 -19.56 -8.05
CA ALA A 227 -12.08 -20.83 -8.65
C ALA A 227 -13.58 -20.88 -8.96
N GLN A 228 -14.43 -20.49 -8.00
CA GLN A 228 -15.89 -20.48 -8.16
C GLN A 228 -16.36 -19.49 -9.22
N VAL A 229 -15.73 -18.32 -9.30
CA VAL A 229 -16.16 -17.21 -10.14
C VAL A 229 -15.48 -17.23 -11.52
N SER A 230 -14.45 -18.07 -11.71
CA SER A 230 -13.73 -18.20 -12.98
C SER A 230 -14.65 -18.37 -14.22
N PRO A 231 -15.71 -19.21 -14.18
CA PRO A 231 -16.62 -19.33 -15.32
C PRO A 231 -17.34 -18.01 -15.66
N LEU A 232 -17.83 -17.31 -14.64
CA LEU A 232 -18.50 -16.01 -14.80
C LEU A 232 -17.52 -14.95 -15.32
N ILE A 233 -16.28 -14.94 -14.82
CA ILE A 233 -15.22 -14.04 -15.29
C ILE A 233 -14.96 -14.28 -16.79
N ARG A 234 -14.85 -15.53 -17.21
CA ARG A 234 -14.64 -15.88 -18.63
C ARG A 234 -15.81 -15.44 -19.50
N GLU A 235 -17.04 -15.62 -19.03
CA GLU A 235 -18.25 -15.14 -19.71
C GLU A 235 -18.23 -13.61 -19.87
N LEU A 236 -17.95 -12.87 -18.79
CA LEU A 236 -17.92 -11.42 -18.81
C LEU A 236 -16.78 -10.88 -19.67
N GLN A 237 -15.61 -11.52 -19.64
CA GLN A 237 -14.48 -11.18 -20.51
C GLN A 237 -14.78 -11.46 -21.99
N ALA A 238 -15.48 -12.55 -22.31
CA ALA A 238 -15.91 -12.85 -23.67
C ALA A 238 -16.88 -11.77 -24.18
N LYS A 239 -17.89 -11.42 -23.36
CA LYS A 239 -18.83 -10.32 -23.67
C LYS A 239 -18.12 -8.97 -23.83
N GLN A 240 -17.10 -8.71 -23.04
CA GLN A 240 -16.29 -7.49 -23.18
C GLN A 240 -15.53 -7.49 -24.51
N LYS A 241 -14.88 -8.59 -24.88
CA LYS A 241 -14.19 -8.71 -26.19
C LYS A 241 -15.14 -8.57 -27.37
N GLU A 242 -16.34 -9.14 -27.29
CA GLU A 242 -17.37 -8.99 -28.33
C GLU A 242 -17.79 -7.52 -28.50
N ARG A 243 -17.93 -6.79 -27.39
CA ARG A 243 -18.24 -5.34 -27.41
C ARG A 243 -17.09 -4.54 -28.03
N ASP A 244 -15.87 -4.78 -27.58
CA ASP A 244 -14.67 -4.10 -28.07
C ASP A 244 -14.48 -4.36 -29.59
N ALA A 245 -14.82 -5.56 -30.07
CA ALA A 245 -14.76 -5.91 -31.48
C ALA A 245 -15.88 -5.27 -32.34
N ALA A 246 -17.04 -4.97 -31.76
CA ALA A 246 -18.16 -4.35 -32.47
C ALA A 246 -18.03 -2.82 -32.60
N GLN A 247 -17.28 -2.18 -31.70
CA GLN A 247 -17.15 -0.71 -31.64
C GLN A 247 -16.54 -0.05 -32.90
N PRO A 248 -15.51 -0.61 -33.57
CA PRO A 248 -14.92 -0.01 -34.77
C PRO A 248 -15.91 0.11 -35.95
N GLN A 249 -16.94 -0.73 -36.02
CA GLN A 249 -17.91 -0.71 -37.10
C GLN A 249 -18.91 0.45 -37.00
N LEU A 250 -19.14 0.98 -35.79
CA LEU A 250 -19.99 2.16 -35.58
C LEU A 250 -19.26 3.47 -35.89
N GLU A 251 -17.94 3.54 -35.61
CA GLU A 251 -17.13 4.73 -35.93
C GLU A 251 -16.78 4.81 -37.42
N ALA A 252 -16.73 3.68 -38.12
CA ALA A 252 -16.47 3.62 -39.57
C ALA A 252 -17.74 3.80 -40.43
N ALA A 253 -18.92 3.94 -39.83
CA ALA A 253 -20.13 4.27 -40.59
C ALA A 253 -19.92 5.64 -41.28
N PRO A 254 -19.99 5.71 -42.62
CA PRO A 254 -19.72 6.93 -43.35
C PRO A 254 -20.68 8.01 -42.87
N LYS A 255 -20.14 9.15 -42.42
CA LYS A 255 -20.90 10.38 -42.24
C LYS A 255 -21.47 10.76 -43.60
N ALA A 256 -22.65 10.24 -43.91
CA ALA A 256 -23.36 10.56 -45.13
C ALA A 256 -23.74 12.05 -45.10
N ASP A 257 -23.12 12.81 -46.01
CA ASP A 257 -23.48 14.15 -46.45
C ASP A 257 -23.83 15.18 -45.36
N GLU A 258 -22.78 15.70 -44.71
CA GLU A 258 -22.85 17.03 -44.09
C GLU A 258 -23.06 18.08 -45.20
N ALA A 259 -24.33 18.42 -45.44
CA ALA A 259 -24.70 19.59 -46.23
C ALA A 259 -24.07 20.88 -45.62
N PRO A 260 -23.68 21.87 -46.44
CA PRO A 260 -23.00 23.07 -45.95
C PRO A 260 -23.96 23.95 -45.14
N VAL A 261 -23.88 23.89 -43.81
CA VAL A 261 -24.64 24.76 -42.91
C VAL A 261 -23.79 25.96 -42.49
N ARG A 262 -24.45 27.12 -42.58
CA ARG A 262 -23.99 28.49 -42.32
C ARG A 262 -23.33 28.69 -40.96
N PRO A 263 -22.49 29.73 -40.79
CA PRO A 263 -21.89 30.10 -39.52
C PRO A 263 -22.97 30.62 -38.55
N SER A 264 -23.32 29.80 -37.56
CA SER A 264 -24.13 30.19 -36.41
C SER A 264 -23.25 30.29 -35.19
N THR A 265 -23.12 31.51 -34.68
CA THR A 265 -22.38 31.90 -33.48
C THR A 265 -23.17 31.53 -32.24
N GLU A 266 -23.20 30.25 -31.84
CA GLU A 266 -23.69 29.86 -30.51
C GLU A 266 -22.73 28.88 -29.83
N ALA A 267 -22.09 29.38 -28.78
CA ALA A 267 -21.25 28.63 -27.87
C ALA A 267 -22.13 27.71 -27.02
N GLY A 268 -22.11 26.42 -27.35
CA GLY A 268 -22.85 25.39 -26.62
C GLY A 268 -22.65 24.00 -27.21
N SER A 269 -21.39 23.56 -27.35
CA SER A 269 -21.10 22.20 -27.81
C SER A 269 -21.41 21.18 -26.70
N SER A 270 -22.66 20.74 -26.61
CA SER A 270 -23.01 19.50 -25.95
C SER A 270 -22.60 18.33 -26.85
N THR A 271 -21.36 17.86 -26.66
CA THR A 271 -20.89 16.59 -27.23
C THR A 271 -21.84 15.49 -26.76
N THR A 272 -22.75 15.07 -27.64
CA THR A 272 -23.73 14.03 -27.33
C THR A 272 -22.98 12.71 -27.39
N GLN A 273 -22.55 12.21 -26.23
CA GLN A 273 -21.98 10.87 -26.11
C GLN A 273 -22.98 9.85 -26.70
N PRO A 274 -22.53 8.88 -27.52
CA PRO A 274 -23.40 7.83 -28.03
C PRO A 274 -24.10 7.11 -26.86
N LYS A 275 -25.41 6.85 -27.02
CA LYS A 275 -26.25 6.11 -26.06
C LYS A 275 -25.47 4.94 -25.48
N SER A 276 -25.13 5.07 -24.20
CA SER A 276 -24.29 4.15 -23.44
C SER A 276 -24.79 2.72 -23.60
N ALA A 277 -23.96 1.86 -24.19
CA ALA A 277 -24.11 0.42 -24.08
C ALA A 277 -24.34 0.06 -22.60
N GLU A 278 -25.29 -0.84 -22.35
CA GLU A 278 -25.79 -1.20 -21.02
C GLU A 278 -24.61 -1.55 -20.07
N VAL A 279 -24.22 -0.57 -19.24
CA VAL A 279 -23.20 -0.70 -18.21
C VAL A 279 -23.83 -1.54 -17.10
N MET A 280 -23.27 -2.73 -16.86
CA MET A 280 -23.73 -3.60 -15.79
C MET A 280 -23.64 -2.86 -14.47
N THR A 281 -24.78 -2.66 -13.80
CA THR A 281 -24.79 -1.92 -12.54
C THR A 281 -24.05 -2.71 -11.45
N ALA A 282 -23.51 -2.03 -10.44
CA ALA A 282 -22.88 -2.70 -9.30
C ALA A 282 -23.82 -3.68 -8.59
N THR A 283 -25.13 -3.39 -8.59
CA THR A 283 -26.17 -4.25 -8.03
C THR A 283 -26.36 -5.52 -8.86
N ASP A 284 -26.46 -5.41 -10.19
CA ASP A 284 -26.60 -6.58 -11.09
C ASP A 284 -25.38 -7.48 -11.02
N PHE A 285 -24.19 -6.87 -10.99
CA PHE A 285 -22.95 -7.59 -10.82
C PHE A 285 -22.92 -8.31 -9.47
N SER A 286 -23.26 -7.62 -8.38
CA SER A 286 -23.32 -8.22 -7.04
C SER A 286 -24.31 -9.38 -6.95
N LYS A 287 -25.44 -9.28 -7.65
CA LYS A 287 -26.44 -10.35 -7.75
C LYS A 287 -25.87 -11.58 -8.47
N ARG A 288 -25.27 -11.40 -9.66
CA ARG A 288 -24.63 -12.51 -10.41
C ARG A 288 -23.48 -13.15 -9.64
N MET A 289 -22.73 -12.35 -8.91
CA MET A 289 -21.67 -12.83 -8.03
C MET A 289 -22.22 -13.67 -6.88
N ALA A 290 -23.29 -13.22 -6.24
CA ALA A 290 -23.94 -13.98 -5.17
C ALA A 290 -24.49 -15.31 -5.70
N GLU A 291 -25.10 -15.31 -6.90
CA GLU A 291 -25.58 -16.52 -7.58
C GLU A 291 -24.43 -17.48 -7.91
N ALA A 292 -23.32 -16.98 -8.47
CA ALA A 292 -22.14 -17.80 -8.77
C ALA A 292 -21.48 -18.38 -7.51
N THR A 293 -21.49 -17.64 -6.40
CA THR A 293 -20.92 -18.09 -5.11
C THR A 293 -21.85 -19.06 -4.38
N ALA A 294 -23.17 -18.96 -4.61
CA ALA A 294 -24.17 -19.88 -4.06
C ALA A 294 -24.19 -21.24 -4.78
N ALA A 295 -23.63 -21.33 -5.99
CA ALA A 295 -23.44 -22.59 -6.67
C ALA A 295 -22.56 -23.53 -5.82
N PRO A 296 -22.88 -24.84 -5.75
CA PRO A 296 -22.08 -25.77 -4.98
C PRO A 296 -20.62 -25.67 -5.44
N ALA A 297 -19.73 -25.47 -4.47
CA ALA A 297 -18.31 -25.45 -4.75
C ALA A 297 -17.96 -26.73 -5.52
N PRO A 298 -17.16 -26.66 -6.59
CA PRO A 298 -16.67 -27.86 -7.24
C PRO A 298 -16.11 -28.76 -6.13
N SER A 299 -16.45 -30.05 -6.18
CA SER A 299 -16.00 -31.04 -5.19
C SER A 299 -14.53 -30.76 -4.91
N PRO A 300 -14.11 -30.62 -3.63
CA PRO A 300 -12.72 -30.36 -3.34
C PRO A 300 -11.93 -31.55 -3.87
N GLU A 301 -11.45 -31.44 -5.11
CA GLU A 301 -10.41 -32.31 -5.62
C GLU A 301 -9.36 -32.30 -4.53
N VAL A 302 -9.07 -33.49 -4.00
CA VAL A 302 -8.05 -33.69 -2.99
C VAL A 302 -6.87 -32.83 -3.43
N SER A 303 -6.57 -31.77 -2.68
CA SER A 303 -5.55 -30.78 -3.05
C SER A 303 -4.23 -31.54 -3.12
N SER A 304 -3.94 -32.07 -4.30
CA SER A 304 -2.78 -32.86 -4.58
C SER A 304 -1.60 -31.91 -4.69
N ALA A 305 -0.40 -32.45 -4.53
CA ALA A 305 0.81 -31.70 -4.83
C ALA A 305 0.73 -31.10 -6.26
N ASP A 306 0.15 -31.84 -7.21
CA ASP A 306 -0.04 -31.40 -8.59
C ASP A 306 -0.96 -30.18 -8.72
N ALA A 307 -2.07 -30.12 -7.97
CA ALA A 307 -2.94 -28.96 -7.96
C ALA A 307 -2.22 -27.71 -7.43
N VAL A 308 -1.41 -27.87 -6.37
CA VAL A 308 -0.57 -26.80 -5.81
C VAL A 308 0.45 -26.29 -6.83
N LEU A 309 1.08 -27.20 -7.58
CA LEU A 309 2.06 -26.88 -8.62
C LEU A 309 1.41 -26.16 -9.80
N ALA A 310 0.29 -26.69 -10.31
CA ALA A 310 -0.44 -26.13 -11.45
C ALA A 310 -0.89 -24.69 -11.18
N ILE A 311 -1.54 -24.45 -10.03
CA ILE A 311 -2.02 -23.11 -9.64
C ILE A 311 -0.87 -22.09 -9.62
N ARG A 312 0.32 -22.48 -9.16
CA ARG A 312 1.47 -21.56 -9.05
C ARG A 312 2.12 -21.25 -10.39
N LEU A 313 2.26 -22.28 -11.21
CA LEU A 313 2.81 -22.12 -12.54
C LEU A 313 1.89 -21.23 -13.38
N GLU A 314 0.57 -21.46 -13.31
CA GLU A 314 -0.42 -20.68 -14.04
C GLU A 314 -0.53 -19.24 -13.49
N ALA A 315 -0.69 -19.07 -12.18
CA ALA A 315 -0.98 -17.76 -11.60
C ALA A 315 0.26 -16.86 -11.46
N TRP A 316 1.41 -17.42 -11.08
CA TRP A 316 2.61 -16.63 -10.76
C TRP A 316 3.76 -16.90 -11.70
N ASN A 317 3.69 -17.93 -12.54
CA ASN A 317 4.81 -18.37 -13.37
C ASN A 317 6.08 -18.61 -12.52
N VAL A 318 5.93 -19.38 -11.44
CA VAL A 318 7.01 -19.83 -10.55
C VAL A 318 6.80 -21.31 -10.19
N LYS A 319 7.88 -21.99 -9.78
CA LYS A 319 7.83 -23.40 -9.35
C LYS A 319 8.33 -23.52 -7.90
N PRO A 320 7.77 -24.40 -7.06
CA PRO A 320 8.42 -24.78 -5.82
C PRO A 320 9.77 -25.45 -6.11
N ARG A 321 10.77 -25.24 -5.24
CA ARG A 321 12.06 -25.93 -5.37
C ARG A 321 11.93 -27.43 -5.06
N GLY A 322 12.88 -28.23 -5.54
CA GLY A 322 12.88 -29.69 -5.40
C GLY A 322 12.70 -30.19 -3.96
N TYR A 323 13.31 -29.54 -2.97
CA TYR A 323 13.13 -29.96 -1.57
C TYR A 323 11.70 -29.74 -1.04
N VAL A 324 10.95 -28.79 -1.61
CA VAL A 324 9.54 -28.55 -1.25
C VAL A 324 8.65 -29.59 -1.92
N THR A 325 8.92 -29.90 -3.20
CA THR A 325 8.17 -30.94 -3.92
C THR A 325 8.42 -32.30 -3.28
N SER A 326 9.67 -32.64 -2.93
CA SER A 326 9.98 -33.87 -2.20
C SER A 326 9.28 -33.95 -0.84
N ALA A 327 9.19 -32.85 -0.08
CA ALA A 327 8.48 -32.83 1.20
C ALA A 327 6.95 -32.98 1.04
N LEU A 328 6.39 -32.49 -0.07
CA LEU A 328 4.98 -32.68 -0.43
C LEU A 328 4.69 -34.12 -0.85
N GLU A 329 5.52 -34.69 -1.73
CA GLU A 329 5.42 -36.07 -2.22
C GLU A 329 5.57 -37.08 -1.07
N SER A 330 6.45 -36.80 -0.11
CA SER A 330 6.67 -37.65 1.05
C SER A 330 5.66 -37.43 2.19
N SER A 331 4.64 -36.58 2.00
CA SER A 331 3.65 -36.20 3.03
C SER A 331 4.24 -35.59 4.31
N HIS A 332 5.50 -35.12 4.29
CA HIS A 332 6.10 -34.38 5.41
C HIS A 332 5.53 -32.95 5.52
N LEU A 333 5.04 -32.41 4.40
CA LEU A 333 4.38 -31.12 4.33
C LEU A 333 2.99 -31.32 3.70
N SER A 334 1.92 -30.90 4.37
CA SER A 334 0.58 -30.95 3.77
C SER A 334 0.47 -29.92 2.64
N ALA A 335 -0.32 -30.23 1.60
CA ALA A 335 -0.59 -29.31 0.49
C ALA A 335 -1.08 -27.94 0.97
N ARG A 336 -1.95 -27.93 2.00
CA ARG A 336 -2.43 -26.70 2.64
C ARG A 336 -1.32 -25.90 3.29
N ALA A 337 -0.44 -26.54 4.08
CA ALA A 337 0.67 -25.86 4.73
C ALA A 337 1.68 -25.31 3.69
N ALA A 338 1.99 -26.09 2.65
CA ALA A 338 2.83 -25.64 1.54
C ALA A 338 2.22 -24.42 0.85
N MET A 339 0.92 -24.45 0.54
CA MET A 339 0.24 -23.33 -0.12
C MET A 339 0.30 -22.04 0.70
N ILE A 340 0.02 -22.12 2.01
CA ILE A 340 0.09 -20.97 2.91
C ILE A 340 1.52 -20.44 3.00
N GLY A 341 2.49 -21.31 3.26
CA GLY A 341 3.89 -20.94 3.45
C GLY A 341 4.49 -20.33 2.19
N LEU A 342 4.33 -21.02 1.06
CA LEU A 342 4.85 -20.56 -0.21
C LEU A 342 4.11 -19.31 -0.75
N SER A 343 2.81 -19.11 -0.48
CA SER A 343 2.09 -17.89 -0.89
C SER A 343 2.57 -16.68 -0.08
N THR A 344 2.73 -16.87 1.22
CA THR A 344 3.29 -15.84 2.11
C THR A 344 4.70 -15.49 1.70
N TYR A 345 5.53 -16.50 1.42
CA TYR A 345 6.90 -16.31 0.96
C TYR A 345 6.94 -15.59 -0.40
N PHE A 346 6.12 -16.00 -1.39
CA PHE A 346 6.02 -15.31 -2.68
C PHE A 346 5.65 -13.84 -2.48
N TYR A 347 4.66 -13.56 -1.63
CA TYR A 347 4.26 -12.18 -1.37
C TYR A 347 5.37 -11.29 -0.85
N LEU A 348 6.25 -11.83 -0.02
CA LEU A 348 7.38 -11.08 0.55
C LEU A 348 8.59 -10.98 -0.37
N THR A 349 8.64 -11.78 -1.45
CA THR A 349 9.84 -11.90 -2.29
C THR A 349 9.62 -11.61 -3.78
N HIS A 350 8.37 -11.56 -4.25
CA HIS A 350 8.04 -11.35 -5.66
C HIS A 350 8.60 -10.05 -6.24
N GLY A 351 8.73 -9.00 -5.42
CA GLY A 351 9.25 -7.70 -5.87
C GLY A 351 10.64 -7.78 -6.51
N VAL A 352 11.50 -8.67 -6.01
CA VAL A 352 12.85 -8.92 -6.55
C VAL A 352 12.81 -9.49 -7.98
N ARG A 353 11.78 -10.26 -8.33
CA ARG A 353 11.55 -10.70 -9.71
C ARG A 353 10.92 -9.59 -10.55
N THR A 354 9.94 -8.87 -9.99
CA THR A 354 9.22 -7.82 -10.70
C THR A 354 10.18 -6.73 -11.22
N ILE A 355 11.21 -6.37 -10.45
CA ILE A 355 12.22 -5.39 -10.88
C ILE A 355 12.99 -5.85 -12.12
N ASP A 356 13.32 -7.13 -12.24
CA ASP A 356 14.06 -7.65 -13.38
C ASP A 356 13.18 -7.71 -14.64
N ILE A 357 11.94 -8.19 -14.52
CA ILE A 357 10.95 -8.18 -15.62
C ILE A 357 10.75 -6.76 -16.14
N ALA A 358 10.50 -5.81 -15.23
CA ALA A 358 10.26 -4.43 -15.60
C ALA A 358 11.50 -3.75 -16.18
N TRP A 359 12.70 -4.10 -15.72
CA TRP A 359 13.95 -3.57 -16.28
C TRP A 359 14.17 -3.99 -17.74
N HIS A 360 13.81 -5.23 -18.09
CA HIS A 360 13.83 -5.68 -19.48
C HIS A 360 12.73 -5.03 -20.33
N ALA A 361 11.61 -4.64 -19.70
CA ALA A 361 10.52 -3.91 -20.33
C ALA A 361 10.62 -2.38 -20.16
N ARG A 362 11.77 -1.84 -19.73
CA ARG A 362 11.91 -0.43 -19.31
C ARG A 362 11.53 0.58 -20.39
N ASP A 363 11.76 0.23 -21.66
CA ASP A 363 11.47 1.09 -22.81
C ASP A 363 9.96 1.18 -23.10
N LYS A 364 9.14 0.34 -22.46
CA LYS A 364 7.67 0.37 -22.55
C LYS A 364 7.02 1.28 -21.50
N PHE A 365 7.75 1.74 -20.49
CA PHE A 365 7.18 2.53 -19.40
C PHE A 365 7.32 4.03 -19.68
N SER A 366 6.19 4.73 -19.65
CA SER A 366 6.16 6.19 -19.55
C SER A 366 6.24 6.62 -18.09
N ARG A 367 6.61 7.88 -17.85
CA ARG A 367 6.70 8.43 -16.49
C ARG A 367 5.31 8.61 -15.91
N GLN A 368 5.04 7.94 -14.78
CA GLN A 368 3.71 7.94 -14.16
C GLN A 368 3.54 8.97 -13.03
N TRP A 369 4.57 9.79 -12.76
CA TRP A 369 4.52 10.97 -11.88
C TRP A 369 3.93 10.74 -10.48
N GLY A 370 4.14 9.56 -9.91
CA GLY A 370 3.70 9.20 -8.57
C GLY A 370 2.35 8.50 -8.54
N VAL A 371 1.65 8.33 -9.66
CA VAL A 371 0.40 7.56 -9.72
C VAL A 371 0.61 6.13 -9.27
N TYR A 372 1.81 5.59 -9.49
CA TYR A 372 2.16 4.26 -9.04
C TYR A 372 2.47 4.22 -7.54
N GLU A 373 3.37 5.08 -7.06
CA GLU A 373 3.79 5.11 -5.66
C GLU A 373 2.68 5.60 -4.73
N VAL A 374 1.90 6.61 -5.11
CA VAL A 374 0.89 7.21 -4.26
C VAL A 374 -0.45 6.59 -4.61
N GLY A 375 -0.76 5.44 -4.00
CA GLY A 375 -1.93 4.62 -4.35
C GLY A 375 -3.29 5.33 -4.32
N VAL A 376 -3.42 6.45 -3.60
CA VAL A 376 -4.65 7.28 -3.58
C VAL A 376 -4.80 8.18 -4.84
N LEU A 377 -3.72 8.47 -5.58
CA LEU A 377 -3.77 9.29 -6.78
C LEU A 377 -4.57 8.64 -7.90
N SER A 378 -4.41 7.34 -8.14
CA SER A 378 -5.18 6.63 -9.17
C SER A 378 -6.71 6.73 -8.94
N PRO A 379 -7.24 6.44 -7.73
CA PRO A 379 -8.63 6.68 -7.41
C PRO A 379 -9.10 8.14 -7.50
N ILE A 380 -8.23 9.11 -7.21
CA ILE A 380 -8.53 10.55 -7.34
C ILE A 380 -8.63 10.92 -8.81
N LEU A 381 -7.65 10.55 -9.64
CA LEU A 381 -7.65 10.82 -11.07
C LEU A 381 -8.87 10.22 -11.75
N ARG A 382 -9.23 8.97 -11.45
CA ARG A 382 -10.43 8.34 -12.05
C ARG A 382 -11.75 9.08 -11.75
N VAL A 383 -11.84 9.79 -10.63
CA VAL A 383 -13.09 10.46 -10.22
C VAL A 383 -13.09 11.93 -10.60
N PHE A 384 -12.00 12.64 -10.32
CA PHE A 384 -11.93 14.08 -10.52
C PHE A 384 -11.37 14.46 -11.89
N ALA A 385 -10.73 13.52 -12.60
CA ALA A 385 -10.17 13.71 -13.94
C ALA A 385 -10.38 12.46 -14.82
N PRO A 386 -11.63 12.02 -15.06
CA PRO A 386 -11.91 10.77 -15.78
C PRO A 386 -11.37 10.74 -17.21
N GLU A 387 -11.25 11.90 -17.85
CA GLU A 387 -10.64 12.06 -19.19
C GLU A 387 -9.11 11.85 -19.19
N ASN A 388 -8.49 11.81 -18.00
CA ASN A 388 -7.05 11.61 -17.89
C ASN A 388 -6.68 10.14 -18.15
N GLN A 389 -6.04 9.90 -19.29
CA GLN A 389 -5.61 8.58 -19.73
C GLN A 389 -4.43 8.00 -18.91
N HIS A 390 -3.76 8.76 -18.04
CA HIS A 390 -2.57 8.29 -17.30
C HIS A 390 -2.78 6.97 -16.59
N VAL A 391 -3.92 6.78 -15.92
CA VAL A 391 -4.18 5.54 -15.21
C VAL A 391 -4.36 4.38 -16.19
N ALA A 392 -5.08 4.58 -17.29
CA ALA A 392 -5.27 3.56 -18.32
C ALA A 392 -3.96 3.19 -19.01
N THR A 393 -3.14 4.19 -19.36
CA THR A 393 -1.80 4.01 -19.93
C THR A 393 -0.90 3.21 -18.99
N MET A 394 -0.84 3.60 -17.71
CA MET A 394 -0.07 2.89 -16.69
C MET A 394 -0.48 1.41 -16.58
N GLU A 395 -1.79 1.11 -16.57
CA GLU A 395 -2.27 -0.26 -16.52
C GLU A 395 -1.91 -1.06 -17.78
N ALA A 396 -2.06 -0.45 -18.97
CA ALA A 396 -1.71 -1.07 -20.23
C ALA A 396 -0.21 -1.42 -20.30
N GLU A 397 0.66 -0.49 -19.88
CA GLU A 397 2.11 -0.71 -19.81
C GLU A 397 2.46 -1.88 -18.88
N GLN A 398 1.88 -1.93 -17.68
CA GLN A 398 2.12 -3.02 -16.73
C GLN A 398 1.61 -4.37 -17.22
N ARG A 399 0.45 -4.40 -17.89
CA ARG A 399 -0.06 -5.62 -18.50
C ARG A 399 0.87 -6.09 -19.60
N SER A 400 1.34 -5.17 -20.46
CA SER A 400 2.28 -5.47 -21.54
C SER A 400 3.67 -5.93 -21.05
N ALA A 401 4.04 -5.53 -19.83
CA ALA A 401 5.27 -5.94 -19.16
C ALA A 401 5.09 -7.21 -18.32
N GLY A 402 3.86 -7.70 -18.12
CA GLY A 402 3.58 -8.84 -17.24
C GLY A 402 3.79 -8.54 -15.75
N THR A 403 3.77 -7.26 -15.35
CA THR A 403 3.96 -6.82 -13.96
C THR A 403 2.68 -6.34 -13.29
N TYR A 404 1.57 -6.29 -14.03
CA TYR A 404 0.28 -5.89 -13.50
C TYR A 404 -0.19 -6.81 -12.36
N GLY A 405 -0.68 -6.22 -11.27
CA GLY A 405 -1.12 -6.96 -10.07
C GLY A 405 0.00 -7.30 -9.07
N PHE A 406 1.27 -7.03 -9.41
CA PHE A 406 2.40 -7.17 -8.51
C PHE A 406 2.82 -5.83 -7.90
N PHE A 407 3.37 -5.87 -6.70
CA PHE A 407 3.92 -4.67 -6.05
C PHE A 407 5.38 -4.49 -6.50
N PRO A 408 5.77 -3.33 -7.04
CA PRO A 408 7.15 -3.02 -7.34
C PRO A 408 7.84 -2.59 -6.07
N THR A 409 9.09 -2.99 -5.99
CA THR A 409 10.03 -2.54 -4.98
C THR A 409 10.23 -1.03 -5.03
N VAL A 410 10.88 -0.45 -4.02
CA VAL A 410 11.22 0.99 -4.02
C VAL A 410 11.94 1.44 -5.29
N TRP A 411 12.84 0.62 -5.82
CA TRP A 411 13.62 1.01 -7.00
C TRP A 411 12.77 1.02 -8.25
N LEU A 412 11.93 -0.02 -8.40
CA LEU A 412 11.07 -0.12 -9.56
C LEU A 412 9.96 0.94 -9.51
N ALA A 413 9.38 1.20 -8.34
CA ALA A 413 8.36 2.24 -8.19
C ALA A 413 8.92 3.62 -8.55
N ALA A 414 10.09 3.99 -8.00
CA ALA A 414 10.75 5.24 -8.33
C ALA A 414 11.12 5.34 -9.83
N PHE A 415 11.53 4.24 -10.46
CA PHE A 415 11.80 4.20 -11.89
C PHE A 415 10.54 4.40 -12.74
N ILE A 416 9.44 3.69 -12.45
CA ILE A 416 8.18 3.81 -13.19
C ILE A 416 7.63 5.24 -13.07
N ASP A 417 7.66 5.82 -11.87
CA ASP A 417 7.06 7.13 -11.66
C ASP A 417 7.92 8.27 -12.23
N PHE A 418 9.24 8.20 -12.09
CA PHE A 418 10.11 9.35 -12.36
C PHE A 418 11.21 9.11 -13.41
N GLY A 419 11.31 7.90 -13.96
CA GLY A 419 12.43 7.48 -14.82
C GLY A 419 13.75 7.41 -14.06
N ILE A 420 14.85 7.13 -14.77
CA ILE A 420 16.19 6.94 -14.14
C ILE A 420 16.65 8.19 -13.37
N ALA A 421 16.62 9.36 -14.02
CA ALA A 421 17.07 10.60 -13.41
C ALA A 421 16.22 10.99 -12.19
N GLY A 422 14.90 10.85 -12.30
CA GLY A 422 13.99 11.12 -11.20
C GLY A 422 14.13 10.11 -10.06
N ALA A 423 14.39 8.83 -10.34
CA ALA A 423 14.69 7.83 -9.33
C ALA A 423 15.98 8.17 -8.56
N VAL A 424 17.03 8.65 -9.23
CA VAL A 424 18.25 9.14 -8.55
C VAL A 424 17.93 10.28 -7.58
N ILE A 425 17.18 11.29 -8.04
CA ILE A 425 16.76 12.42 -7.19
C ILE A 425 15.94 11.91 -6.00
N TYR A 426 15.00 11.01 -6.26
CA TYR A 426 14.15 10.41 -5.23
C TYR A 426 14.98 9.71 -4.15
N ILE A 427 15.96 8.89 -4.54
CA ILE A 427 16.86 8.18 -3.62
C ILE A 427 17.69 9.15 -2.79
N LEU A 428 18.21 10.22 -3.40
CA LEU A 428 18.98 11.25 -2.71
C LEU A 428 18.11 12.00 -1.70
N VAL A 429 16.88 12.38 -2.07
CA VAL A 429 15.93 13.01 -1.14
C VAL A 429 15.62 12.08 0.03
N TRP A 430 15.28 10.82 -0.25
CA TRP A 430 14.93 9.85 0.79
C TRP A 430 16.10 9.56 1.73
N GLY A 431 17.32 9.43 1.19
CA GLY A 431 18.54 9.29 1.96
C GLY A 431 18.78 10.51 2.84
N CYS A 432 18.66 11.72 2.29
CA CYS A 432 18.81 12.96 3.06
C CYS A 432 17.78 13.04 4.21
N VAL A 433 16.51 12.72 3.97
CA VAL A 433 15.47 12.67 5.01
C VAL A 433 15.79 11.63 6.07
N ALA A 434 16.30 10.45 5.69
CA ALA A 434 16.74 9.41 6.62
C ALA A 434 17.90 9.89 7.51
N GLY A 435 18.87 10.60 6.92
CA GLY A 435 19.99 11.18 7.63
C GLY A 435 19.57 12.25 8.63
N TRP A 436 18.74 13.17 8.15
CA TRP A 436 18.20 14.28 8.94
C TRP A 436 17.38 13.77 10.12
N SER A 437 16.47 12.82 9.89
CA SER A 437 15.62 12.24 10.94
C SER A 437 16.42 11.44 11.97
N ALA A 438 17.43 10.66 11.53
CA ALA A 438 18.31 9.93 12.44
C ALA A 438 19.16 10.84 13.33
N ALA A 439 19.75 11.90 12.76
CA ALA A 439 20.49 12.89 13.53
C ALA A 439 19.56 13.64 14.51
N GLY A 440 18.36 14.02 14.04
CA GLY A 440 17.39 14.73 14.86
C GLY A 440 16.79 13.92 16.00
N ALA A 441 16.53 12.63 15.80
CA ALA A 441 16.06 11.74 16.85
C ALA A 441 17.12 11.53 17.94
N ARG A 442 18.41 11.51 17.58
CA ARG A 442 19.52 11.36 18.54
C ARG A 442 19.85 12.64 19.30
N ARG A 443 19.73 13.80 18.65
CA ARG A 443 20.24 15.08 19.18
C ARG A 443 19.16 16.05 19.65
N SER A 444 17.90 15.80 19.36
CA SER A 444 16.80 16.68 19.77
C SER A 444 15.66 15.90 20.42
N SER A 445 14.87 16.61 21.22
CA SER A 445 13.61 16.12 21.80
C SER A 445 12.42 16.23 20.85
N LEU A 446 12.62 16.79 19.65
CA LEU A 446 11.56 17.03 18.67
C LEU A 446 10.88 15.73 18.26
N MET A 447 9.57 15.82 18.02
CA MET A 447 8.75 14.69 17.61
C MET A 447 8.88 14.42 16.10
N THR A 448 8.98 15.45 15.26
CA THR A 448 9.02 15.27 13.80
C THR A 448 10.17 14.37 13.35
N PRO A 449 11.44 14.56 13.80
CA PRO A 449 12.53 13.67 13.42
C PRO A 449 12.30 12.23 13.86
N GLN A 450 11.70 11.99 15.05
CA GLN A 450 11.43 10.64 15.53
C GLN A 450 10.36 9.93 14.70
N LEU A 451 9.25 10.61 14.40
CA LEU A 451 8.19 10.06 13.55
C LEU A 451 8.69 9.77 12.14
N LEU A 452 9.44 10.69 11.55
CA LEU A 452 10.07 10.48 10.24
C LEU A 452 11.06 9.32 10.25
N LEU A 453 11.88 9.20 11.31
CA LEU A 453 12.81 8.08 11.43
C LEU A 453 12.07 6.74 11.48
N VAL A 454 10.98 6.65 12.25
CA VAL A 454 10.15 5.45 12.30
C VAL A 454 9.56 5.12 10.92
N PHE A 455 9.01 6.11 10.22
CA PHE A 455 8.47 5.89 8.87
C PHE A 455 9.56 5.42 7.89
N VAL A 456 10.71 6.10 7.86
CA VAL A 456 11.82 5.80 6.98
C VAL A 456 12.33 4.37 7.23
N LEU A 457 12.56 3.98 8.48
CA LEU A 457 13.02 2.63 8.81
C LEU A 457 11.97 1.57 8.42
N ALA A 458 10.68 1.82 8.63
CA ALA A 458 9.62 0.93 8.17
C ALA A 458 9.61 0.81 6.64
N SER A 459 9.80 1.92 5.95
CA SER A 459 9.89 1.97 4.49
C SER A 459 11.10 1.20 3.95
N ILE A 460 12.24 1.25 4.64
CA ILE A 460 13.44 0.47 4.30
C ILE A 460 13.18 -1.02 4.48
N LEU A 461 12.54 -1.43 5.57
CA LEU A 461 12.20 -2.84 5.83
C LEU A 461 11.24 -3.41 4.78
N LEU A 462 10.29 -2.61 4.29
CA LEU A 462 9.31 -3.02 3.28
C LEU A 462 9.74 -2.76 1.84
N SER A 463 10.87 -2.08 1.64
CA SER A 463 11.36 -1.68 0.31
C SER A 463 11.54 -2.82 -0.71
N PRO A 464 11.85 -4.08 -0.33
CA PRO A 464 11.88 -5.20 -1.29
C PRO A 464 10.50 -5.69 -1.72
N VAL A 465 9.44 -5.32 -0.98
CA VAL A 465 8.06 -5.74 -1.26
C VAL A 465 7.32 -4.65 -2.01
N GLN A 466 7.46 -3.39 -1.59
CA GLN A 466 6.70 -2.28 -2.16
C GLN A 466 7.43 -0.93 -1.99
N GLY A 467 7.18 0.01 -2.90
CA GLY A 467 7.62 1.40 -2.77
C GLY A 467 7.11 2.09 -1.48
N PRO A 468 7.89 3.03 -0.92
CA PRO A 468 7.74 3.52 0.44
C PRO A 468 6.49 4.40 0.65
N LEU A 469 5.91 4.93 -0.43
CA LEU A 469 4.68 5.73 -0.40
C LEU A 469 3.42 4.91 -0.75
N GLY A 470 3.61 3.71 -1.32
CA GLY A 470 2.52 2.87 -1.83
C GLY A 470 2.00 1.85 -0.84
N VAL A 471 2.83 1.44 0.13
CA VAL A 471 2.43 0.47 1.16
C VAL A 471 1.21 0.97 1.91
N ALA A 472 0.04 0.34 1.72
CA ALA A 472 -1.16 0.67 2.48
C ALA A 472 -1.53 2.17 2.50
N ASN A 473 -1.35 2.89 1.38
CA ASN A 473 -1.48 4.36 1.29
C ASN A 473 -0.55 5.10 2.26
N SER A 474 0.67 4.62 2.44
CA SER A 474 1.67 5.15 3.36
C SER A 474 2.07 6.60 3.08
N ALA A 475 1.85 7.12 1.87
CA ALA A 475 1.91 8.56 1.60
C ALA A 475 1.03 9.38 2.56
N LEU A 476 -0.21 8.93 2.82
CA LEU A 476 -1.13 9.59 3.75
C LEU A 476 -0.66 9.43 5.19
N VAL A 477 -0.06 8.28 5.53
CA VAL A 477 0.56 8.06 6.86
C VAL A 477 1.75 8.99 7.08
N LEU A 478 2.63 9.15 6.08
CA LEU A 478 3.73 10.12 6.12
C LEU A 478 3.20 11.55 6.29
N GLY A 479 2.18 11.92 5.51
CA GLY A 479 1.52 13.22 5.63
C GLY A 479 0.98 13.46 7.04
N SER A 480 0.25 12.50 7.60
CA SER A 480 -0.23 12.59 8.99
C SER A 480 0.90 12.64 10.02
N MET A 481 2.00 11.90 9.82
CA MET A 481 3.16 11.95 10.72
C MET A 481 3.84 13.32 10.70
N LEU A 482 3.96 13.94 9.52
CA LEU A 482 4.47 15.31 9.38
C LEU A 482 3.55 16.32 10.07
N VAL A 483 2.24 16.25 9.82
CA VAL A 483 1.26 17.17 10.44
C VAL A 483 1.30 17.05 11.97
N VAL A 484 1.25 15.83 12.51
CA VAL A 484 1.27 15.61 13.96
C VAL A 484 2.62 16.00 14.56
N GLY A 485 3.73 15.62 13.93
CA GLY A 485 5.07 15.97 14.39
C GLY A 485 5.27 17.48 14.46
N LEU A 486 4.94 18.20 13.38
CA LEU A 486 5.08 19.65 13.33
C LEU A 486 4.16 20.34 14.33
N ALA A 487 2.93 19.86 14.52
CA ALA A 487 2.02 20.40 15.52
C ALA A 487 2.59 20.28 16.95
N VAL A 488 3.17 19.11 17.30
CA VAL A 488 3.86 18.90 18.59
C VAL A 488 5.04 19.87 18.74
N ASP A 489 5.85 19.99 17.70
CA ASP A 489 7.09 20.77 17.73
C ASP A 489 6.81 22.29 17.82
N VAL A 490 5.85 22.79 17.03
CA VAL A 490 5.43 24.21 17.04
C VAL A 490 4.82 24.60 18.39
N TRP A 491 3.91 23.80 18.95
CA TRP A 491 3.32 24.11 20.25
C TRP A 491 4.34 24.08 21.40
N THR A 492 5.33 23.19 21.33
CA THR A 492 6.43 23.17 22.30
C THR A 492 7.26 24.45 22.22
N GLY A 493 7.44 24.99 21.01
CA GLY A 493 8.13 26.27 20.79
C GLY A 493 7.37 27.47 21.35
N THR A 494 6.05 27.54 21.14
CA THR A 494 5.23 28.69 21.58
C THR A 494 5.06 28.74 23.10
N ALA A 495 4.97 27.60 23.78
CA ALA A 495 4.83 27.56 25.24
C ALA A 495 6.02 28.23 25.96
N LYS A 496 7.22 28.13 25.37
CA LYS A 496 8.45 28.72 25.94
C LYS A 496 8.42 30.25 25.93
N GLN A 497 7.89 30.87 24.88
CA GLN A 497 7.89 32.33 24.77
C GLN A 497 7.01 32.96 25.84
N GLY A 498 5.87 32.33 26.17
CA GLY A 498 4.96 32.82 27.20
C GLY A 498 5.51 32.74 28.64
N ASP A 499 6.43 31.82 28.92
CA ASP A 499 7.07 31.74 30.25
C ASP A 499 8.20 32.78 30.37
N GLN A 500 8.98 33.03 29.31
CA GLN A 500 10.04 34.05 29.32
C GLN A 500 9.50 35.49 29.42
N GLU A 501 8.30 35.75 28.89
CA GLU A 501 7.66 37.06 28.97
C GLU A 501 7.09 37.36 30.36
N LYS A 502 6.82 36.34 31.19
CA LYS A 502 6.33 36.53 32.57
C LYS A 502 7.45 36.79 33.58
N ASP A 503 8.67 36.43 33.23
CA ASP A 503 9.86 36.63 34.07
C ASP A 503 10.59 37.95 33.76
N GLN A 504 10.10 38.74 32.80
CA GLN A 504 10.52 40.11 32.50
C GLN A 504 9.50 41.12 33.05
#